data_AF-A0A7X0G3R6-F1
#
_entry.id   AF-A0A7X0G3R6-F1
#
_cell.length_a   1.000
_cell.length_b   1.000
_cell.length_c   1.000
_cell.angle_alpha   90.00
_cell.angle_beta   90.00
_cell.angle_gamma   90.00
#
_symmetry.space_group_name_H-M   'P 1'
#
loop_
_entity.id
_entity.type
_entity.pdbx_description
1 polymer ?
#
loop_
_entity_poly.entity_id
_entity_poly.type
_entity_poly.pdbx_seq_one_letter_code
_entity_poly.pdbx_strand_id
1 'polypeptide(L)'
;MRITYNLLRHPNDPRGAWPPAAAAALGSAPVFFGLLAVLLLAMALGAYILIRLLLNWRRHRTWRRLRLGFASGWEVRKLLSARTVQSKAAQVRPSTQNVPARSVKPEDVGFYIGRDIRSRRKLYASLEDTAIILAAPRQGKDVHFVTPFTIDAPGPCIVTSSRRETFINTAMVRSQFGEVYVFDPYNWTGWPNRMRWSPLQGCEDPNVCAVRSGTLVQSSGFDLGHEGGKLLSGIVTIIRCLLHAGAIGRLNFREVMRWVYEANGEEALEILRQGEREGRVAPGYPGQLEFNMRNQDLWAGVIQVMSCFSQPEVLEDCTPDPGEEFDFRKFLQGRNTLYFVAKKQSDWGGIAPIVTTIIEQYFRSARGTAMKNPSGRLDPPLTFELNQVADICPLGGLATYMGESGGYSISVHVYLTSLAEARKVWGTDGAASLWDNATVKIISGGSGTVKDLSDLADLVGKHEGKHILSPEELRTMPFGRAAVVAGTARPVEMWLTPWWKRGDRDAIARGKAAAEAMIQKMHAGQPTVTATAHEAAAPGDEGGDGSVVVW
;
A
#
# COMPACT_ATOMS: atom_id res chain seq x y z
N MET A 1 -24.58 55.43 -23.19
CA MET A 1 -25.19 55.77 -21.89
C MET A 1 -26.36 56.75 -21.98
N ARG A 2 -26.29 57.85 -22.76
CA ARG A 2 -27.45 58.77 -22.95
C ARG A 2 -28.71 58.11 -23.55
N ILE A 3 -28.54 57.22 -24.52
CA ILE A 3 -29.65 56.52 -25.21
C ILE A 3 -30.39 55.57 -24.25
N THR A 4 -29.65 54.73 -23.53
CA THR A 4 -30.20 53.80 -22.53
C THR A 4 -30.90 54.53 -21.38
N TYR A 5 -30.34 55.65 -20.93
CA TYR A 5 -30.93 56.49 -19.88
C TYR A 5 -32.26 57.15 -20.32
N ASN A 6 -32.32 57.68 -21.54
CA ASN A 6 -33.55 58.31 -22.05
C ASN A 6 -34.66 57.30 -22.35
N LEU A 7 -34.33 56.09 -22.81
CA LEU A 7 -35.29 55.01 -23.04
C LEU A 7 -35.94 54.51 -21.72
N LEU A 8 -35.18 54.48 -20.63
CA LEU A 8 -35.67 54.14 -19.28
C LEU A 8 -36.59 55.22 -18.69
N ARG A 9 -36.40 56.49 -19.06
CA ARG A 9 -37.15 57.64 -18.53
C ARG A 9 -38.47 57.89 -19.29
N HIS A 10 -38.52 57.53 -20.57
CA HIS A 10 -39.71 57.63 -21.42
C HIS A 10 -39.98 56.31 -22.15
N PRO A 11 -40.50 55.28 -21.45
CA PRO A 11 -40.63 53.93 -22.00
C PRO A 11 -41.62 53.82 -23.17
N ASN A 12 -42.52 54.79 -23.34
CA ASN A 12 -43.50 54.80 -24.43
C ASN A 12 -43.03 55.57 -25.67
N ASP A 13 -41.88 56.25 -25.62
CA ASP A 13 -41.35 57.04 -26.74
C ASP A 13 -39.89 56.66 -27.06
N PRO A 14 -39.67 55.58 -27.83
CA PRO A 14 -38.34 55.18 -28.26
C PRO A 14 -37.71 56.17 -29.24
N ARG A 15 -38.45 57.14 -29.84
CA ARG A 15 -37.85 58.11 -30.76
C ARG A 15 -37.04 59.17 -30.02
N GLY A 16 -37.49 59.58 -28.83
CA GLY A 16 -36.82 60.58 -27.99
C GLY A 16 -35.48 60.15 -27.39
N ALA A 17 -35.15 58.86 -27.45
CA ALA A 17 -33.90 58.32 -26.91
C ALA A 17 -32.73 58.32 -27.91
N TRP A 18 -32.99 58.49 -29.22
CA TRP A 18 -31.96 58.49 -30.27
C TRP A 18 -31.75 59.89 -30.89
N PRO A 19 -30.58 60.18 -31.48
CA PRO A 19 -30.34 61.44 -32.19
C PRO A 19 -31.36 61.68 -33.32
N PRO A 20 -31.68 62.94 -33.69
CA PRO A 20 -32.79 63.27 -34.61
C PRO A 20 -32.75 62.54 -35.96
N ALA A 21 -31.54 62.35 -36.52
CA ALA A 21 -31.34 61.63 -37.77
C ALA A 21 -31.72 60.13 -37.70
N ALA A 22 -31.56 59.50 -36.53
CA ALA A 22 -31.94 58.10 -36.30
C ALA A 22 -33.41 57.97 -35.84
N ALA A 23 -33.93 58.98 -35.12
CA ALA A 23 -35.32 59.06 -34.69
C ALA A 23 -36.31 59.11 -35.87
N ALA A 24 -35.93 59.77 -36.97
CA ALA A 24 -36.72 59.84 -38.19
C ALA A 24 -36.87 58.49 -38.92
N ALA A 25 -35.90 57.58 -38.74
CA ALA A 25 -35.92 56.24 -39.33
C ALA A 25 -36.60 55.17 -38.45
N LEU A 26 -36.94 55.51 -37.20
CA LEU A 26 -37.59 54.60 -36.26
C LEU A 26 -39.11 54.57 -36.51
N GLY A 27 -39.67 53.35 -36.62
CA GLY A 27 -41.11 53.11 -36.73
C GLY A 27 -41.90 53.57 -35.49
N SER A 28 -43.21 53.29 -35.46
CA SER A 28 -44.02 53.57 -34.26
C SER A 28 -43.51 52.76 -33.06
N ALA A 29 -43.75 53.25 -31.84
CA ALA A 29 -43.27 52.59 -30.61
C ALA A 29 -43.64 51.09 -30.52
N PRO A 30 -44.85 50.63 -30.90
CA PRO A 30 -45.19 49.21 -30.90
C PRO A 30 -44.33 48.39 -31.88
N VAL A 31 -44.00 48.96 -33.04
CA VAL A 31 -43.15 48.31 -34.05
C VAL A 31 -41.71 48.18 -33.54
N PHE A 32 -41.20 49.22 -32.88
CA PHE A 32 -39.87 49.19 -32.27
C PHE A 32 -39.75 48.11 -31.19
N PHE A 33 -40.69 48.08 -30.23
CA PHE A 33 -40.67 47.08 -29.16
C PHE A 33 -40.96 45.66 -29.68
N GLY A 34 -41.83 45.51 -30.69
CA GLY A 34 -42.07 44.23 -31.36
C GLY A 34 -40.79 43.68 -32.02
N LEU A 35 -40.07 44.51 -32.78
CA LEU A 35 -38.80 44.12 -33.41
C LEU A 35 -37.71 43.84 -32.38
N LEU A 36 -37.64 44.61 -31.29
CA LEU A 36 -36.69 44.38 -30.20
C LEU A 36 -36.98 43.05 -29.49
N ALA A 37 -38.25 42.74 -29.22
CA ALA A 37 -38.66 41.48 -28.61
C ALA A 37 -38.30 40.29 -29.52
N VAL A 38 -38.55 40.39 -30.83
CA VAL A 38 -38.17 39.37 -31.82
C VAL A 38 -36.65 39.19 -31.86
N LEU A 39 -35.88 40.28 -31.84
CA LEU A 39 -34.41 40.22 -31.81
C LEU A 39 -33.89 39.54 -30.53
N LEU A 40 -34.44 39.90 -29.37
CA LEU A 40 -34.06 39.29 -28.08
C LEU A 40 -34.43 37.80 -28.04
N LEU A 41 -35.62 37.42 -28.54
CA LEU A 41 -36.03 36.03 -28.68
C LEU A 41 -35.11 35.26 -29.64
N ALA A 42 -34.75 35.85 -30.77
CA ALA A 42 -33.83 35.25 -31.73
C ALA A 42 -32.42 35.08 -31.14
N MET A 43 -31.92 36.06 -30.37
CA MET A 43 -30.63 35.94 -29.67
C MET A 43 -30.69 34.89 -28.55
N ALA A 44 -31.77 34.84 -27.77
CA ALA A 44 -31.94 33.82 -26.72
C ALA A 44 -32.04 32.41 -27.32
N LEU A 45 -32.80 32.24 -28.41
CA LEU A 45 -32.90 30.97 -29.13
C LEU A 45 -31.58 30.59 -29.79
N GLY A 46 -30.87 31.54 -30.39
CA GLY A 46 -29.54 31.34 -30.96
C GLY A 46 -28.52 30.95 -29.90
N ALA A 47 -28.52 31.60 -28.74
CA ALA A 47 -27.68 31.22 -27.60
C ALA A 47 -28.04 29.83 -27.07
N TYR A 48 -29.33 29.50 -26.95
CA TYR A 48 -29.79 28.17 -26.55
C TYR A 48 -29.34 27.08 -27.53
N ILE A 49 -29.52 27.30 -28.83
CA ILE A 49 -29.09 26.38 -29.90
C ILE A 49 -27.56 26.27 -29.89
N LEU A 50 -26.81 27.37 -29.76
CA LEU A 50 -25.35 27.35 -29.69
C LEU A 50 -24.86 26.59 -28.45
N ILE A 51 -25.48 26.79 -27.28
CA ILE A 51 -25.18 26.04 -26.06
C ILE A 51 -25.49 24.56 -26.27
N ARG A 52 -26.67 24.23 -26.83
CA ARG A 52 -27.05 22.84 -27.17
C ARG A 52 -26.06 22.21 -28.14
N LEU A 53 -25.66 22.92 -29.20
CA LEU A 53 -24.69 22.46 -30.18
C LEU A 53 -23.30 22.30 -29.56
N LEU A 54 -22.83 23.23 -28.73
CA LEU A 54 -21.54 23.12 -28.03
C LEU A 54 -21.54 21.97 -27.03
N LEU A 55 -22.65 21.74 -26.32
CA LEU A 55 -22.82 20.60 -25.41
C LEU A 55 -22.90 19.27 -26.17
N ASN A 56 -23.63 19.23 -27.29
CA ASN A 56 -23.75 18.03 -28.13
C ASN A 56 -22.46 17.73 -28.90
N TRP A 57 -21.75 18.77 -29.35
CA TRP A 57 -20.43 18.67 -29.97
C TRP A 57 -19.37 18.22 -28.96
N ARG A 58 -19.47 18.66 -27.69
CA ARG A 58 -18.71 18.07 -26.57
C ARG A 58 -19.02 16.59 -26.37
N ARG A 59 -20.30 16.20 -26.50
CA ARG A 59 -20.80 14.83 -26.29
C ARG A 59 -20.23 13.81 -27.29
N HIS A 60 -19.94 14.24 -28.52
CA HIS A 60 -19.47 13.36 -29.60
C HIS A 60 -17.94 13.36 -29.84
N ARG A 61 -17.15 14.16 -29.11
CA ARG A 61 -15.69 14.23 -29.32
C ARG A 61 -14.94 13.12 -28.55
N THR A 62 -14.00 12.45 -29.24
CA THR A 62 -13.12 11.38 -28.74
C THR A 62 -12.10 11.81 -27.67
N TRP A 63 -12.09 13.08 -27.28
CA TRP A 63 -11.11 13.64 -26.36
C TRP A 63 -11.53 13.34 -24.91
N ARG A 64 -10.91 12.32 -24.29
CA ARG A 64 -11.22 11.79 -22.93
C ARG A 64 -11.57 12.85 -21.87
N ARG A 65 -10.91 14.01 -21.88
CA ARG A 65 -11.14 15.13 -20.94
C ARG A 65 -12.57 15.70 -20.93
N LEU A 66 -13.31 15.57 -22.03
CA LEU A 66 -14.65 16.14 -22.19
C LEU A 66 -15.77 15.12 -22.00
N ARG A 67 -15.44 13.83 -21.81
CA ARG A 67 -16.44 12.78 -21.57
C ARG A 67 -17.19 13.02 -20.25
N LEU A 68 -18.47 12.71 -20.29
CA LEU A 68 -19.36 12.72 -19.13
C LEU A 68 -19.16 11.43 -18.31
N GLY A 69 -19.62 11.42 -17.06
CA GLY A 69 -19.46 10.30 -16.13
C GLY A 69 -18.25 10.42 -15.17
N PHE A 70 -17.19 11.13 -15.56
CA PHE A 70 -16.12 11.51 -14.62
C PHE A 70 -16.61 12.51 -13.56
N ALA A 71 -15.91 12.55 -12.43
CA ALA A 71 -16.19 13.51 -11.38
C ALA A 71 -16.13 14.96 -11.91
N SER A 72 -17.04 15.78 -11.40
CA SER A 72 -17.03 17.22 -11.61
C SER A 72 -15.97 17.88 -10.74
N GLY A 73 -15.52 19.08 -11.13
CA GLY A 73 -14.58 19.86 -10.31
C GLY A 73 -15.12 20.22 -8.92
N TRP A 74 -16.45 20.22 -8.73
CA TRP A 74 -17.09 20.41 -7.43
C TRP A 74 -17.01 19.14 -6.57
N GLU A 75 -17.29 17.96 -7.13
CA GLU A 75 -17.13 16.68 -6.42
C GLU A 75 -15.67 16.45 -6.02
N VAL A 76 -14.73 16.70 -6.93
CA VAL A 76 -13.29 16.64 -6.62
C VAL A 76 -12.95 17.57 -5.46
N ARG A 77 -13.52 18.78 -5.43
CA ARG A 77 -13.32 19.74 -4.33
C ARG A 77 -13.93 19.24 -3.02
N LYS A 78 -15.06 18.55 -3.07
CA LYS A 78 -15.78 18.08 -1.88
C LYS A 78 -15.13 16.83 -1.28
N LEU A 79 -14.66 15.90 -2.12
CA LEU A 79 -14.27 14.56 -1.69
C LEU A 79 -12.76 14.31 -1.70
N LEU A 80 -12.00 14.91 -2.62
CA LEU A 80 -10.59 14.57 -2.86
C LEU A 80 -9.66 15.78 -2.73
N SER A 81 -10.06 16.82 -2.01
CA SER A 81 -9.28 18.07 -1.93
C SER A 81 -8.46 18.16 -0.65
N ALA A 82 -7.42 19.01 -0.70
CA ALA A 82 -6.66 19.42 0.49
C ALA A 82 -7.57 19.90 1.63
N ARG A 83 -8.65 20.64 1.31
CA ARG A 83 -9.60 21.12 2.32
C ARG A 83 -10.39 19.99 2.96
N THR A 84 -10.68 18.94 2.21
CA THR A 84 -11.41 17.76 2.70
C THR A 84 -10.58 17.00 3.73
N VAL A 85 -9.31 16.69 3.41
CA VAL A 85 -8.42 16.02 4.37
C VAL A 85 -8.12 16.90 5.58
N GLN A 86 -7.89 18.21 5.38
CA GLN A 86 -7.71 19.17 6.47
C GLN A 86 -8.92 19.25 7.41
N SER A 87 -10.15 19.15 6.88
CA SER A 87 -11.35 19.18 7.71
C SER A 87 -11.45 17.99 8.68
N LYS A 88 -10.74 16.90 8.38
CA LYS A 88 -10.63 15.70 9.21
C LYS A 88 -9.39 15.70 10.12
N ALA A 89 -8.58 16.77 10.12
CA ALA A 89 -7.28 16.81 10.79
C ALA A 89 -7.35 16.36 12.26
N ALA A 90 -8.23 16.97 13.05
CA ALA A 90 -8.41 16.62 14.47
C ALA A 90 -8.85 15.17 14.69
N GLN A 91 -9.60 14.58 13.75
CA GLN A 91 -10.06 13.20 13.81
C GLN A 91 -8.92 12.23 13.53
N VAL A 92 -8.15 12.44 12.45
CA VAL A 92 -7.10 11.50 12.05
C VAL A 92 -5.79 11.70 12.80
N ARG A 93 -5.57 12.90 13.35
CA ARG A 93 -4.37 13.27 14.11
C ARG A 93 -4.74 14.16 15.31
N PRO A 94 -5.10 13.56 16.46
CA PRO A 94 -5.60 14.27 17.65
C PRO A 94 -4.76 15.46 18.14
N SER A 95 -3.44 15.45 17.97
CA SER A 95 -2.50 16.53 18.28
C SER A 95 -2.81 17.83 17.53
N THR A 96 -3.55 17.75 16.43
CA THR A 96 -4.00 18.92 15.66
C THR A 96 -5.33 19.50 16.13
N GLN A 97 -5.97 18.96 17.20
CA GLN A 97 -7.28 19.41 17.68
C GLN A 97 -7.38 20.89 18.01
N ASN A 98 -6.28 21.48 18.52
CA ASN A 98 -6.21 22.88 18.93
C ASN A 98 -5.69 23.80 17.82
N VAL A 99 -5.44 23.25 16.63
CA VAL A 99 -4.90 23.96 15.47
C VAL A 99 -6.01 24.15 14.45
N PRO A 100 -6.25 25.38 13.94
CA PRO A 100 -7.25 25.58 12.89
C PRO A 100 -6.96 24.71 11.66
N ALA A 101 -7.95 23.95 11.19
CA ALA A 101 -7.80 23.00 10.08
C ALA A 101 -7.08 23.56 8.84
N ARG A 102 -7.29 24.85 8.52
CA ARG A 102 -6.66 25.52 7.37
C ARG A 102 -5.14 25.73 7.51
N SER A 103 -4.64 25.72 8.75
CA SER A 103 -3.22 25.90 9.06
C SER A 103 -2.44 24.58 9.14
N VAL A 104 -3.16 23.45 9.29
CA VAL A 104 -2.57 22.10 9.20
C VAL A 104 -2.17 21.84 7.75
N LYS A 105 -0.94 21.36 7.50
CA LYS A 105 -0.53 21.02 6.14
C LYS A 105 -1.33 19.81 5.66
N PRO A 106 -1.83 19.77 4.41
CA PRO A 106 -2.54 18.61 3.89
C PRO A 106 -1.74 17.30 4.00
N GLU A 107 -0.41 17.39 3.86
CA GLU A 107 0.52 16.27 3.94
C GLU A 107 0.69 15.72 5.38
N ASP A 108 0.31 16.50 6.40
CA ASP A 108 0.32 16.05 7.80
C ASP A 108 -0.88 15.18 8.17
N VAL A 109 -1.93 15.18 7.32
CA VAL A 109 -3.23 14.55 7.57
C VAL A 109 -3.80 13.81 6.34
N GLY A 110 -2.96 13.59 5.33
CA GLY A 110 -3.33 12.84 4.14
C GLY A 110 -2.19 12.71 3.13
N PHE A 111 -2.40 11.87 2.13
CA PHE A 111 -1.44 11.58 1.05
C PHE A 111 -1.86 12.23 -0.25
N TYR A 112 -0.92 12.88 -0.94
CA TYR A 112 -1.14 13.42 -2.27
C TYR A 112 -1.10 12.30 -3.32
N ILE A 113 -2.26 11.95 -3.90
CA ILE A 113 -2.36 10.81 -4.83
C ILE A 113 -2.16 11.19 -6.31
N GLY A 114 -2.31 12.47 -6.66
CA GLY A 114 -2.15 12.93 -8.05
C GLY A 114 -2.88 14.23 -8.36
N ARG A 115 -3.01 14.53 -9.66
CA ARG A 115 -3.68 15.76 -10.13
C ARG A 115 -4.73 15.42 -11.16
N ASP A 116 -5.98 15.84 -10.92
CA ASP A 116 -7.07 15.65 -11.88
C ASP A 116 -6.70 16.23 -13.25
N ILE A 117 -6.82 15.43 -14.30
CA ILE A 117 -6.52 15.84 -15.68
C ILE A 117 -7.45 16.97 -16.14
N ARG A 118 -8.69 17.02 -15.63
CA ARG A 118 -9.73 17.96 -16.06
C ARG A 118 -9.63 19.28 -15.32
N SER A 119 -9.77 19.28 -14.00
CA SER A 119 -9.75 20.50 -13.18
C SER A 119 -8.35 20.96 -12.80
N ARG A 120 -7.30 20.15 -13.05
CA ARG A 120 -5.90 20.39 -12.65
C ARG A 120 -5.71 20.53 -11.14
N ARG A 121 -6.71 20.16 -10.33
CA ARG A 121 -6.63 20.21 -8.87
C ARG A 121 -5.82 19.03 -8.35
N LYS A 122 -5.07 19.28 -7.27
CA LYS A 122 -4.41 18.23 -6.49
C LYS A 122 -5.48 17.36 -5.83
N LEU A 123 -5.25 16.06 -5.83
CA LEU A 123 -6.08 15.04 -5.21
C LEU A 123 -5.36 14.52 -3.98
N TYR A 124 -6.10 14.38 -2.88
CA TYR A 124 -5.60 13.86 -1.61
C TYR A 124 -6.50 12.74 -1.09
N ALA A 125 -5.88 11.73 -0.49
CA ALA A 125 -6.53 10.72 0.36
C ALA A 125 -6.23 11.03 1.83
N SER A 126 -7.18 10.81 2.73
CA SER A 126 -7.02 11.01 4.17
C SER A 126 -6.14 9.92 4.78
N LEU A 127 -5.55 10.15 5.96
CA LEU A 127 -4.80 9.10 6.67
C LEU A 127 -5.66 7.91 7.12
N GLU A 128 -6.97 8.10 7.24
CA GLU A 128 -7.91 7.02 7.53
C GLU A 128 -8.30 6.20 6.29
N ASP A 129 -7.98 6.70 5.10
CA ASP A 129 -8.29 6.01 3.85
C ASP A 129 -7.25 4.90 3.61
N THR A 130 -7.72 3.72 3.27
CA THR A 130 -6.88 2.61 2.80
C THR A 130 -6.90 2.53 1.28
N ALA A 131 -5.76 2.21 0.67
CA ALA A 131 -5.61 2.25 -0.77
C ALA A 131 -5.10 0.94 -1.36
N ILE A 132 -5.71 0.52 -2.48
CA ILE A 132 -5.11 -0.45 -3.40
C ILE A 132 -4.61 0.28 -4.64
N ILE A 133 -3.32 0.10 -4.91
CA ILE A 133 -2.66 0.59 -6.10
C ILE A 133 -2.43 -0.62 -7.02
N LEU A 134 -3.26 -0.72 -8.05
CA LEU A 134 -3.13 -1.71 -9.11
C LEU A 134 -2.28 -1.13 -10.23
N ALA A 135 -1.05 -1.62 -10.38
CA ALA A 135 -0.11 -1.13 -11.36
C ALA A 135 0.72 -2.28 -11.93
N ALA A 136 0.55 -2.55 -13.23
CA ALA A 136 1.33 -3.55 -13.95
C ALA A 136 2.84 -3.26 -13.88
N PRO A 137 3.71 -4.26 -14.12
CA PRO A 137 5.15 -4.07 -14.12
C PRO A 137 5.57 -2.87 -14.99
N ARG A 138 6.55 -2.09 -14.50
CA ARG A 138 7.11 -0.89 -15.17
C ARG A 138 6.15 0.30 -15.32
N GLN A 139 4.98 0.30 -14.66
CA GLN A 139 4.07 1.46 -14.61
C GLN A 139 4.43 2.49 -13.53
N GLY A 140 5.57 2.30 -12.85
CA GLY A 140 6.11 3.28 -11.90
C GLY A 140 5.42 3.30 -10.54
N LYS A 141 4.94 2.16 -10.03
CA LYS A 141 4.34 2.07 -8.68
C LYS A 141 5.26 2.65 -7.60
N ASP A 142 6.54 2.29 -7.64
CA ASP A 142 7.53 2.74 -6.66
C ASP A 142 7.83 4.24 -6.80
N VAL A 143 7.83 4.71 -8.05
CA VAL A 143 8.15 6.08 -8.44
C VAL A 143 7.04 7.08 -8.10
N HIS A 144 5.78 6.66 -8.26
CA HIS A 144 4.60 7.51 -8.13
C HIS A 144 3.93 7.43 -6.77
N PHE A 145 4.08 6.31 -6.05
CA PHE A 145 3.36 6.07 -4.81
C PHE A 145 4.30 5.66 -3.67
N VAL A 146 4.96 4.50 -3.74
CA VAL A 146 5.73 3.95 -2.60
C VAL A 146 6.78 4.96 -2.09
N THR A 147 7.61 5.51 -2.99
CA THR A 147 8.65 6.48 -2.63
C THR A 147 8.05 7.78 -2.08
N PRO A 148 7.14 8.48 -2.81
CA PRO A 148 6.45 9.66 -2.27
C PRO A 148 5.75 9.44 -0.94
N PHE A 149 4.97 8.37 -0.79
CA PHE A 149 4.17 8.13 0.41
C PHE A 149 5.04 7.76 1.61
N THR A 150 6.12 7.00 1.40
CA THR A 150 7.12 6.74 2.45
C THR A 150 7.73 8.05 2.95
N ILE A 151 8.15 8.95 2.04
CA ILE A 151 8.71 10.26 2.40
C ILE A 151 7.68 11.12 3.13
N ASP A 152 6.45 11.15 2.62
CA ASP A 152 5.38 12.03 3.11
C ASP A 152 4.73 11.50 4.40
N ALA A 153 4.92 10.22 4.76
CA ALA A 153 4.35 9.61 5.97
C ALA A 153 4.59 10.50 7.21
N PRO A 154 3.55 11.04 7.86
CA PRO A 154 3.73 12.04 8.92
C PRO A 154 4.17 11.44 10.26
N GLY A 155 4.10 10.11 10.41
CA GLY A 155 4.51 9.37 11.60
C GLY A 155 5.41 8.17 11.27
N PRO A 156 5.35 7.11 12.10
CA PRO A 156 6.09 5.87 11.84
C PRO A 156 5.62 5.23 10.53
N CYS A 157 6.55 4.64 9.78
CA CYS A 157 6.27 4.03 8.48
C CYS A 157 6.94 2.66 8.34
N ILE A 158 6.17 1.64 7.96
CA ILE A 158 6.67 0.29 7.67
C ILE A 158 6.57 0.06 6.17
N VAL A 159 7.68 -0.34 5.55
CA VAL A 159 7.80 -0.49 4.10
C VAL A 159 8.30 -1.89 3.76
N THR A 160 7.56 -2.63 2.95
CA THR A 160 8.07 -3.89 2.37
C THR A 160 8.65 -3.63 1.00
N SER A 161 9.78 -4.25 0.66
CA SER A 161 10.36 -4.12 -0.69
C SER A 161 11.27 -5.29 -1.02
N SER A 162 11.16 -5.85 -2.24
CA SER A 162 12.11 -6.88 -2.70
C SER A 162 13.39 -6.33 -3.29
N ARG A 163 13.42 -5.01 -3.52
CA ARG A 163 14.57 -4.31 -4.09
C ARG A 163 14.97 -3.17 -3.19
N ARG A 164 16.25 -2.81 -3.28
CA ARG A 164 16.83 -1.70 -2.54
C ARG A 164 16.31 -0.33 -3.01
N GLU A 165 15.62 -0.25 -4.15
CA GLU A 165 15.24 1.02 -4.80
C GLU A 165 14.42 1.96 -3.90
N THR A 166 13.39 1.46 -3.23
CA THR A 166 12.61 2.29 -2.29
C THR A 166 13.49 2.74 -1.12
N PHE A 167 14.30 1.84 -0.57
CA PHE A 167 15.21 2.14 0.54
C PHE A 167 16.21 3.25 0.16
N ILE A 168 16.95 3.11 -0.95
CA ILE A 168 17.95 4.11 -1.37
C ILE A 168 17.33 5.48 -1.61
N ASN A 169 16.10 5.53 -2.14
CA ASN A 169 15.44 6.80 -2.44
C ASN A 169 14.90 7.49 -1.18
N THR A 170 14.64 6.77 -0.09
CA THR A 170 13.85 7.31 1.03
C THR A 170 14.56 7.28 2.39
N ALA A 171 15.46 6.33 2.64
CA ALA A 171 16.10 6.14 3.94
C ALA A 171 16.82 7.40 4.45
N MET A 172 17.66 8.01 3.60
CA MET A 172 18.42 9.22 3.96
C MET A 172 17.56 10.49 4.10
N VAL A 173 16.37 10.51 3.50
CA VAL A 173 15.41 11.60 3.70
C VAL A 173 14.67 11.39 5.01
N ARG A 174 14.27 10.15 5.29
CA ARG A 174 13.56 9.77 6.51
C ARG A 174 14.43 9.87 7.76
N SER A 175 15.73 9.58 7.67
CA SER A 175 16.68 9.70 8.78
C SER A 175 16.86 11.13 9.29
N GLN A 176 16.41 12.14 8.54
CA GLN A 176 16.40 13.54 8.99
C GLN A 176 15.29 13.82 10.02
N PHE A 177 14.30 12.94 10.13
CA PHE A 177 13.13 13.14 10.99
C PHE A 177 12.96 12.10 12.10
N GLY A 178 13.58 10.93 11.95
CA GLY A 178 13.48 9.84 12.93
C GLY A 178 14.44 8.71 12.60
N GLU A 179 14.42 7.68 13.44
CA GLU A 179 15.29 6.52 13.28
C GLU A 179 14.84 5.66 12.09
N VAL A 180 15.81 5.17 11.32
CA VAL A 180 15.57 4.22 10.24
C VAL A 180 16.13 2.87 10.67
N TYR A 181 15.27 1.87 10.64
CA TYR A 181 15.58 0.48 10.93
C TYR A 181 15.41 -0.36 9.66
N VAL A 182 16.22 -1.41 9.54
CA VAL A 182 16.14 -2.31 8.38
C VAL A 182 16.21 -3.75 8.86
N PHE A 183 15.17 -4.53 8.52
CA PHE A 183 15.24 -5.99 8.57
C PHE A 183 15.76 -6.49 7.21
N ASP A 184 17.02 -6.89 7.21
CA ASP A 184 17.80 -7.25 6.02
C ASP A 184 18.84 -8.30 6.41
N PRO A 185 18.42 -9.56 6.57
CA PRO A 185 19.30 -10.63 7.03
C PRO A 185 20.46 -10.90 6.07
N TYR A 186 20.28 -10.58 4.78
CA TYR A 186 21.32 -10.73 3.77
C TYR A 186 22.27 -9.53 3.67
N ASN A 187 22.11 -8.54 4.57
CA ASN A 187 22.92 -7.32 4.66
C ASN A 187 23.11 -6.61 3.30
N TRP A 188 22.06 -6.55 2.50
CA TRP A 188 22.03 -5.94 1.18
C TRP A 188 22.13 -4.42 1.20
N THR A 189 21.61 -3.79 2.23
CA THR A 189 21.57 -2.35 2.42
C THR A 189 22.82 -1.82 3.11
N GLY A 190 23.50 -2.64 3.92
CA GLY A 190 24.62 -2.20 4.75
C GLY A 190 24.24 -1.14 5.77
N TRP A 191 22.95 -1.05 6.11
CA TRP A 191 22.47 -0.05 7.02
C TRP A 191 22.90 -0.39 8.45
N PRO A 192 23.49 0.56 9.21
CA PRO A 192 24.03 0.27 10.53
C PRO A 192 22.95 -0.13 11.54
N ASN A 193 21.76 0.50 11.47
CA ASN A 193 20.67 0.23 12.39
C ASN A 193 19.83 -0.96 11.90
N ARG A 194 20.37 -2.17 12.10
CA ARG A 194 19.64 -3.41 11.81
C ARG A 194 18.50 -3.62 12.80
N MET A 195 17.38 -4.12 12.31
CA MET A 195 16.26 -4.54 13.13
C MET A 195 16.46 -6.00 13.54
N ARG A 196 16.50 -6.26 14.85
CA ARG A 196 16.62 -7.60 15.43
C ARG A 196 15.31 -7.97 16.11
N TRP A 197 14.79 -9.17 15.88
CA TRP A 197 13.48 -9.58 16.36
C TRP A 197 13.47 -11.00 16.88
N SER A 198 13.17 -11.21 18.16
CA SER A 198 12.99 -12.55 18.69
C SER A 198 11.57 -13.08 18.42
N PRO A 199 11.41 -14.25 17.78
CA PRO A 199 10.13 -14.97 17.71
C PRO A 199 9.61 -15.44 19.08
N LEU A 200 10.36 -15.24 20.16
CA LEU A 200 9.93 -15.49 21.54
C LEU A 200 9.34 -14.26 22.21
N GLN A 201 9.59 -13.05 21.69
CA GLN A 201 9.18 -11.79 22.31
C GLN A 201 7.67 -11.75 22.55
N GLY A 202 7.20 -11.76 23.81
CA GLY A 202 5.78 -11.73 24.15
C GLY A 202 5.05 -13.07 24.05
N CYS A 203 5.72 -14.17 23.71
CA CYS A 203 5.12 -15.51 23.69
C CYS A 203 4.81 -16.06 25.08
N GLU A 204 5.14 -15.36 26.16
CA GLU A 204 4.64 -15.63 27.51
C GLU A 204 3.11 -15.48 27.57
N ASP A 205 2.52 -14.61 26.72
CA ASP A 205 1.08 -14.52 26.53
C ASP A 205 0.60 -15.64 25.57
N PRO A 206 -0.26 -16.56 26.01
CA PRO A 206 -0.85 -17.62 25.19
C PRO A 206 -1.47 -17.13 23.87
N ASN A 207 -2.10 -15.95 23.86
CA ASN A 207 -2.78 -15.40 22.68
C ASN A 207 -1.78 -14.84 21.66
N VAL A 208 -0.69 -14.21 22.13
CA VAL A 208 0.41 -13.78 21.25
C VAL A 208 1.06 -15.00 20.62
N CYS A 209 1.36 -16.02 21.43
CA CYS A 209 2.00 -17.24 20.97
C CYS A 209 1.11 -18.01 19.97
N ALA A 210 -0.19 -18.11 20.22
CA ALA A 210 -1.13 -18.81 19.34
C ALA A 210 -1.29 -18.14 17.97
N VAL A 211 -1.37 -16.80 17.94
CA VAL A 211 -1.44 -16.09 16.66
C VAL A 211 -0.10 -16.15 15.94
N ARG A 212 1.03 -16.01 16.65
CA ARG A 212 2.37 -16.14 16.04
C ARG A 212 2.57 -17.49 15.36
N SER A 213 2.26 -18.59 16.05
CA SER A 213 2.39 -19.93 15.47
C SER A 213 1.41 -20.16 14.32
N GLY A 214 0.16 -19.69 14.45
CA GLY A 214 -0.83 -19.77 13.38
C GLY A 214 -0.40 -19.01 12.12
N THR A 215 0.11 -17.79 12.27
CA THR A 215 0.60 -16.97 11.15
C THR A 215 1.83 -17.60 10.50
N LEU A 216 2.80 -18.12 11.27
CA LEU A 216 3.96 -18.82 10.71
C LEU A 216 3.55 -20.02 9.84
N VAL A 217 2.64 -20.87 10.34
CA VAL A 217 2.15 -22.02 9.57
C VAL A 217 1.41 -21.57 8.33
N GLN A 218 0.47 -20.63 8.44
CA GLN A 218 -0.32 -20.14 7.30
C GLN A 218 0.57 -19.52 6.20
N SER A 219 1.55 -18.72 6.59
CA SER A 219 2.42 -17.98 5.66
C SER A 219 3.55 -18.81 5.06
N SER A 220 3.86 -19.98 5.64
CA SER A 220 4.86 -20.92 5.11
C SER A 220 4.52 -21.50 3.74
N GLY A 221 3.26 -21.41 3.30
CA GLY A 221 2.79 -22.05 2.07
C GLY A 221 2.67 -23.58 2.19
N PHE A 222 2.76 -24.12 3.41
CA PHE A 222 2.53 -25.52 3.70
C PHE A 222 1.06 -25.88 3.43
N ASP A 223 0.80 -26.57 2.33
CA ASP A 223 -0.53 -27.02 1.90
C ASP A 223 -0.61 -28.55 1.99
N LEU A 224 -1.61 -29.03 2.72
CA LEU A 224 -1.90 -30.47 2.89
C LEU A 224 -3.22 -30.87 2.19
N GLY A 225 -3.80 -29.99 1.37
CA GLY A 225 -5.11 -30.24 0.75
C GLY A 225 -6.26 -30.34 1.78
N HIS A 226 -7.43 -30.80 1.32
CA HIS A 226 -8.68 -30.74 2.09
C HIS A 226 -8.74 -31.72 3.29
N GLU A 227 -7.91 -32.77 3.33
CA GLU A 227 -7.86 -33.74 4.45
C GLU A 227 -6.81 -33.40 5.52
N GLY A 228 -6.01 -32.34 5.32
CA GLY A 228 -4.87 -31.96 6.17
C GLY A 228 -5.18 -31.18 7.45
N GLY A 229 -6.43 -30.81 7.71
CA GLY A 229 -6.78 -29.89 8.80
C GLY A 229 -6.36 -30.33 10.20
N LYS A 230 -6.42 -31.65 10.49
CA LYS A 230 -5.95 -32.21 11.77
C LYS A 230 -4.43 -32.14 11.90
N LEU A 231 -3.69 -32.38 10.83
CA LEU A 231 -2.23 -32.29 10.83
C LEU A 231 -1.77 -30.84 11.04
N LEU A 232 -2.39 -29.88 10.35
CA LEU A 232 -2.09 -28.45 10.53
C LEU A 232 -2.27 -27.99 11.97
N SER A 233 -3.37 -28.41 12.63
CA SER A 233 -3.62 -28.10 14.04
C SER A 233 -2.54 -28.68 14.97
N GLY A 234 -2.07 -29.89 14.70
CA GLY A 234 -0.96 -30.52 15.42
C GLY A 234 0.35 -29.74 15.27
N ILE A 235 0.70 -29.35 14.03
CA ILE A 235 1.91 -28.56 13.73
C ILE A 235 1.87 -27.19 14.43
N VAL A 236 0.75 -26.46 14.33
CA VAL A 236 0.53 -25.19 15.02
C VAL A 236 0.68 -25.37 16.54
N THR A 237 0.19 -26.47 17.09
CA THR A 237 0.27 -26.79 18.52
C THR A 237 1.71 -27.02 18.95
N ILE A 238 2.49 -27.82 18.22
CA ILE A 238 3.90 -28.04 18.54
C ILE A 238 4.67 -26.71 18.51
N ILE A 239 4.56 -25.94 17.41
CA ILE A 239 5.26 -24.65 17.28
C ILE A 239 4.86 -23.70 18.41
N ARG A 240 3.56 -23.61 18.73
CA ARG A 240 3.07 -22.79 19.85
C ARG A 240 3.71 -23.21 21.18
N CYS A 241 3.73 -24.51 21.48
CA CYS A 241 4.31 -25.01 22.72
C CYS A 241 5.83 -24.75 22.79
N LEU A 242 6.56 -24.93 21.70
CA LEU A 242 8.00 -24.66 21.64
C LEU A 242 8.32 -23.16 21.85
N LEU A 243 7.59 -22.27 21.17
CA LEU A 243 7.76 -20.81 21.35
C LEU A 243 7.39 -20.36 22.77
N HIS A 244 6.31 -20.90 23.34
CA HIS A 244 5.87 -20.58 24.69
C HIS A 244 6.87 -21.08 25.73
N ALA A 245 7.38 -22.30 25.58
CA ALA A 245 8.42 -22.88 26.43
C ALA A 245 9.70 -22.04 26.38
N GLY A 246 10.16 -21.66 25.18
CA GLY A 246 11.34 -20.80 25.02
C GLY A 246 11.19 -19.45 25.72
N ALA A 247 10.03 -18.79 25.57
CA ALA A 247 9.77 -17.50 26.22
C ALA A 247 9.72 -17.61 27.76
N ILE A 248 9.00 -18.59 28.29
CA ILE A 248 8.85 -18.82 29.74
C ILE A 248 10.14 -19.31 30.39
N GLY A 249 10.93 -20.10 29.65
CA GLY A 249 12.28 -20.53 30.03
C GLY A 249 13.34 -19.43 29.88
N ARG A 250 12.99 -18.26 29.32
CA ARG A 250 13.92 -17.16 28.99
C ARG A 250 15.12 -17.63 28.16
N LEU A 251 14.86 -18.55 27.24
CA LEU A 251 15.87 -19.09 26.34
C LEU A 251 16.07 -18.16 25.14
N ASN A 252 17.20 -18.35 24.46
CA ASN A 252 17.42 -17.69 23.19
C ASN A 252 16.74 -18.47 22.06
N PHE A 253 16.35 -17.81 20.97
CA PHE A 253 15.59 -18.45 19.90
C PHE A 253 16.37 -19.60 19.21
N ARG A 254 17.70 -19.53 19.23
CA ARG A 254 18.59 -20.61 18.78
C ARG A 254 18.35 -21.94 19.51
N GLU A 255 18.06 -21.92 20.81
CA GLU A 255 17.74 -23.14 21.58
C GLU A 255 16.42 -23.75 21.12
N VAL A 256 15.43 -22.91 20.80
CA VAL A 256 14.15 -23.39 20.27
C VAL A 256 14.33 -24.02 18.89
N MET A 257 15.17 -23.43 18.04
CA MET A 257 15.52 -24.02 16.75
C MET A 257 16.32 -25.31 16.88
N ARG A 258 17.17 -25.44 17.91
CA ARG A 258 17.86 -26.71 18.23
C ARG A 258 16.86 -27.84 18.47
N TRP A 259 15.83 -27.61 19.30
CA TRP A 259 14.76 -28.60 19.51
C TRP A 259 14.12 -29.05 18.20
N VAL A 260 13.79 -28.10 17.33
CA VAL A 260 13.18 -28.36 16.02
C VAL A 260 14.07 -29.26 15.16
N TYR A 261 15.36 -28.93 15.03
CA TYR A 261 16.30 -29.66 14.18
C TYR A 261 16.68 -31.03 14.73
N GLU A 262 16.82 -31.17 16.05
CA GLU A 262 17.11 -32.45 16.71
C GLU A 262 15.88 -33.37 16.80
N ALA A 263 14.72 -32.86 16.40
CA ALA A 263 13.43 -33.51 16.60
C ALA A 263 13.16 -33.94 18.05
N ASN A 264 13.56 -33.10 18.99
CA ASN A 264 13.50 -33.38 20.41
C ASN A 264 12.91 -32.21 21.19
N GLY A 265 11.70 -32.40 21.72
CA GLY A 265 10.98 -31.41 22.53
C GLY A 265 10.95 -31.71 24.03
N GLU A 266 11.74 -32.66 24.54
CA GLU A 266 11.66 -33.09 25.96
C GLU A 266 12.00 -31.96 26.93
N GLU A 267 13.05 -31.18 26.63
CA GLU A 267 13.41 -30.01 27.45
C GLU A 267 12.29 -28.96 27.45
N ALA A 268 11.69 -28.69 26.29
CA ALA A 268 10.54 -27.80 26.19
C ALA A 268 9.35 -28.30 27.02
N LEU A 269 9.11 -29.62 27.00
CA LEU A 269 8.06 -30.26 27.80
C LEU A 269 8.32 -30.12 29.30
N GLU A 270 9.57 -30.30 29.76
CA GLU A 270 9.95 -30.09 31.15
C GLU A 270 9.74 -28.64 31.60
N ILE A 271 10.15 -27.66 30.77
CA ILE A 271 9.92 -26.24 31.04
C ILE A 271 8.42 -25.94 31.18
N LEU A 272 7.59 -26.49 30.30
CA LEU A 272 6.13 -26.30 30.37
C LEU A 272 5.53 -26.98 31.61
N ARG A 273 5.95 -28.20 31.96
CA ARG A 273 5.49 -28.91 33.17
C ARG A 273 5.84 -28.12 34.43
N GLN A 274 7.06 -27.59 34.51
CA GLN A 274 7.48 -26.77 35.63
C GLN A 274 6.70 -25.44 35.68
N GLY A 275 6.54 -24.79 34.52
CA GLY A 275 5.73 -23.57 34.41
C GLY A 275 4.27 -23.76 34.79
N GLU A 276 3.68 -24.94 34.51
CA GLU A 276 2.31 -25.28 34.91
C GLU A 276 2.19 -25.45 36.44
N ARG A 277 3.16 -26.14 37.07
CA ARG A 277 3.24 -26.28 38.53
C ARG A 277 3.38 -24.94 39.26
N GLU A 278 4.11 -24.00 38.64
CA GLU A 278 4.34 -22.66 39.18
C GLU A 278 3.23 -21.65 38.80
N GLY A 279 2.21 -22.07 38.05
CA GLY A 279 1.11 -21.20 37.62
C GLY A 279 1.47 -20.16 36.55
N ARG A 280 2.63 -20.30 35.88
CA ARG A 280 3.08 -19.46 34.76
C ARG A 280 2.53 -19.92 33.41
N VAL A 281 2.19 -21.21 33.29
CA VAL A 281 1.63 -21.84 32.09
C VAL A 281 0.19 -22.29 32.38
N ALA A 282 -0.71 -22.08 31.41
CA ALA A 282 -2.08 -22.55 31.53
C ALA A 282 -2.16 -24.10 31.48
N PRO A 283 -3.06 -24.73 32.25
CA PRO A 283 -3.18 -26.18 32.28
C PRO A 283 -3.38 -26.81 30.90
N GLY A 284 -2.67 -27.92 30.64
CA GLY A 284 -2.84 -28.76 29.45
C GLY A 284 -1.86 -28.50 28.31
N TYR A 285 -1.07 -27.41 28.34
CA TYR A 285 0.01 -27.19 27.37
C TYR A 285 1.05 -28.32 27.34
N PRO A 286 1.53 -28.84 28.49
CA PRO A 286 2.45 -29.97 28.50
C PRO A 286 1.86 -31.22 27.85
N GLY A 287 0.61 -31.58 28.21
CA GLY A 287 -0.06 -32.76 27.65
C GLY A 287 -0.30 -32.65 26.14
N GLN A 288 -0.61 -31.45 25.64
CA GLN A 288 -0.74 -31.20 24.21
C GLN A 288 0.59 -31.37 23.46
N LEU A 289 1.70 -30.86 23.99
CA LEU A 289 3.01 -31.05 23.39
C LEU A 289 3.39 -32.54 23.39
N GLU A 290 3.28 -33.20 24.54
CA GLU A 290 3.61 -34.63 24.71
C GLU A 290 2.83 -35.53 23.74
N PHE A 291 1.54 -35.25 23.53
CA PHE A 291 0.72 -35.98 22.58
C PHE A 291 1.18 -35.79 21.12
N ASN A 292 1.43 -34.55 20.70
CA ASN A 292 1.73 -34.24 19.31
C ASN A 292 3.19 -34.52 18.92
N MET A 293 4.15 -34.32 19.82
CA MET A 293 5.59 -34.45 19.52
C MET A 293 6.03 -35.88 19.19
N ARG A 294 5.23 -36.89 19.58
CA ARG A 294 5.50 -38.30 19.25
C ARG A 294 5.19 -38.65 17.79
N ASN A 295 4.45 -37.80 17.08
CA ASN A 295 4.08 -38.04 15.69
C ASN A 295 5.14 -37.47 14.75
N GLN A 296 5.85 -38.36 14.05
CA GLN A 296 6.92 -38.00 13.13
C GLN A 296 6.45 -37.14 11.96
N ASP A 297 5.23 -37.36 11.44
CA ASP A 297 4.68 -36.57 10.33
C ASP A 297 4.39 -35.13 10.76
N LEU A 298 3.87 -34.95 11.99
CA LEU A 298 3.68 -33.60 12.56
C LEU A 298 5.02 -32.90 12.74
N TRP A 299 6.03 -33.61 13.27
CA TRP A 299 7.34 -33.00 13.47
C TRP A 299 8.05 -32.66 12.16
N ALA A 300 7.94 -33.51 11.13
CA ALA A 300 8.43 -33.20 9.79
C ALA A 300 7.77 -31.92 9.25
N GLY A 301 6.46 -31.74 9.47
CA GLY A 301 5.76 -30.49 9.18
C GLY A 301 6.29 -29.28 9.96
N VAL A 302 6.65 -29.44 11.24
CA VAL A 302 7.28 -28.39 12.05
C VAL A 302 8.63 -27.98 11.47
N ILE A 303 9.49 -28.94 11.14
CA ILE A 303 10.79 -28.68 10.49
C ILE A 303 10.58 -27.91 9.18
N GLN A 304 9.58 -28.30 8.39
CA GLN A 304 9.26 -27.67 7.12
C GLN A 304 8.83 -26.22 7.29
N VAL A 305 7.91 -25.93 8.21
CA VAL A 305 7.43 -24.56 8.49
C VAL A 305 8.57 -23.68 9.03
N MET A 306 9.37 -24.22 9.95
CA MET A 306 10.46 -23.49 10.61
C MET A 306 11.73 -23.38 9.74
N SER A 307 11.74 -23.97 8.54
CA SER A 307 12.87 -23.90 7.60
C SER A 307 13.26 -22.49 7.17
N CYS A 308 12.35 -21.51 7.29
CA CYS A 308 12.65 -20.09 7.06
C CYS A 308 13.73 -19.53 8.00
N PHE A 309 13.98 -20.18 9.14
CA PHE A 309 15.04 -19.83 10.08
C PHE A 309 16.35 -20.63 9.88
N SER A 310 16.42 -21.49 8.85
CA SER A 310 17.61 -22.34 8.61
C SER A 310 18.82 -21.61 8.08
N GLN A 311 18.67 -20.37 7.61
CA GLN A 311 19.80 -19.55 7.20
C GLN A 311 20.46 -18.91 8.44
N PRO A 312 21.78 -19.05 8.63
CA PRO A 312 22.47 -18.52 9.81
C PRO A 312 22.23 -17.03 10.04
N GLU A 313 22.25 -16.23 8.97
CA GLU A 313 22.09 -14.78 9.04
C GLU A 313 20.67 -14.36 9.43
N VAL A 314 19.66 -15.11 8.97
CA VAL A 314 18.26 -14.92 9.38
C VAL A 314 18.08 -15.30 10.84
N LEU A 315 18.63 -16.45 11.25
CA LEU A 315 18.56 -16.90 12.63
C LEU A 315 19.26 -15.93 13.57
N GLU A 316 20.40 -15.37 13.17
CA GLU A 316 21.13 -14.36 13.94
C GLU A 316 20.28 -13.10 14.16
N ASP A 317 19.64 -12.57 13.12
CA ASP A 317 18.73 -11.43 13.25
C ASP A 317 17.47 -11.76 14.08
N CYS A 318 17.13 -13.04 14.16
CA CYS A 318 16.03 -13.55 14.97
C CYS A 318 16.41 -13.96 16.39
N THR A 319 17.68 -13.78 16.78
CA THR A 319 18.27 -14.22 18.05
C THR A 319 19.02 -13.03 18.70
N PRO A 320 18.35 -11.89 18.96
CA PRO A 320 18.98 -10.73 19.59
C PRO A 320 19.48 -11.06 21.00
N ASP A 321 20.58 -10.41 21.40
CA ASP A 321 20.96 -10.38 22.80
C ASP A 321 19.98 -9.50 23.62
N PRO A 322 19.87 -9.72 24.95
CA PRO A 322 19.01 -8.90 25.80
C PRO A 322 19.28 -7.40 25.64
N GLY A 323 18.26 -6.65 25.21
CA GLY A 323 18.34 -5.20 24.96
C GLY A 323 18.61 -4.79 23.51
N GLU A 324 18.98 -5.72 22.63
CA GLU A 324 19.08 -5.47 21.18
C GLU A 324 17.75 -5.64 20.45
N GLU A 325 16.74 -6.18 21.13
CA GLU A 325 15.40 -6.37 20.57
C GLU A 325 14.81 -5.05 20.08
N PHE A 326 14.18 -5.12 18.90
CA PHE A 326 13.45 -4.00 18.36
C PHE A 326 12.23 -3.64 19.22
N ASP A 327 12.24 -2.44 19.80
CA ASP A 327 11.12 -1.89 20.57
C ASP A 327 10.10 -1.21 19.65
N PHE A 328 9.05 -1.96 19.31
CA PHE A 328 7.96 -1.44 18.48
C PHE A 328 7.18 -0.30 19.15
N ARG A 329 7.09 -0.26 20.48
CA ARG A 329 6.38 0.83 21.17
C ARG A 329 7.15 2.14 21.07
N LYS A 330 8.48 2.09 21.24
CA LYS A 330 9.35 3.23 20.98
C LYS A 330 9.32 3.64 19.51
N PHE A 331 9.31 2.68 18.59
CA PHE A 331 9.18 2.95 17.16
C PHE A 331 7.93 3.78 16.82
N LEU A 332 6.79 3.54 17.49
CA LEU A 332 5.54 4.27 17.25
C LEU A 332 5.56 5.75 17.67
N GLN A 333 6.51 6.17 18.51
CA GLN A 333 6.52 7.52 19.11
C GLN A 333 7.08 8.61 18.21
N GLY A 334 7.74 8.25 17.11
CA GLY A 334 8.45 9.18 16.25
C GLY A 334 8.16 8.97 14.77
N ARG A 335 8.77 9.81 13.93
CA ARG A 335 8.70 9.69 12.47
C ARG A 335 9.69 8.63 11.95
N ASN A 336 9.70 7.49 12.63
CA ASN A 336 10.64 6.39 12.40
C ASN A 336 10.26 5.61 11.14
N THR A 337 11.19 4.83 10.58
CA THR A 337 10.91 4.01 9.39
C THR A 337 11.51 2.62 9.54
N LEU A 338 10.74 1.59 9.26
CA LEU A 338 11.20 0.20 9.23
C LEU A 338 11.06 -0.35 7.83
N TYR A 339 12.18 -0.76 7.23
CA TYR A 339 12.19 -1.43 5.93
C TYR A 339 12.35 -2.94 6.11
N PHE A 340 11.50 -3.70 5.45
CA PHE A 340 11.73 -5.12 5.19
C PHE A 340 12.31 -5.26 3.79
N VAL A 341 13.62 -5.50 3.71
CA VAL A 341 14.33 -5.66 2.44
C VAL A 341 14.60 -7.13 2.24
N ALA A 342 13.78 -7.77 1.41
CA ALA A 342 13.81 -9.22 1.32
C ALA A 342 13.40 -9.71 -0.07
N LYS A 343 14.19 -10.61 -0.67
CA LYS A 343 13.87 -11.18 -1.98
C LYS A 343 12.91 -12.34 -1.79
N LYS A 344 11.94 -12.42 -2.69
CA LYS A 344 11.17 -13.65 -2.86
C LYS A 344 12.11 -14.77 -3.30
N GLN A 345 12.27 -15.77 -2.45
CA GLN A 345 12.88 -17.04 -2.80
C GLN A 345 11.73 -17.96 -3.25
N SER A 346 11.84 -18.53 -4.45
CA SER A 346 10.83 -19.45 -4.99
C SER A 346 10.84 -20.82 -4.32
N ASP A 347 11.92 -21.11 -3.59
CA ASP A 347 12.24 -22.42 -3.04
C ASP A 347 12.13 -22.39 -1.50
N TRP A 348 12.50 -23.50 -0.84
CA TRP A 348 12.55 -23.63 0.63
C TRP A 348 13.32 -22.49 1.31
N GLY A 349 12.88 -22.09 2.51
CA GLY A 349 13.59 -21.10 3.33
C GLY A 349 13.30 -19.63 2.99
N GLY A 350 12.20 -19.33 2.30
CA GLY A 350 11.78 -17.95 2.04
C GLY A 350 11.49 -17.16 3.33
N ILE A 351 11.75 -15.86 3.32
CA ILE A 351 11.60 -14.95 4.49
C ILE A 351 10.16 -14.48 4.73
N ALA A 352 9.26 -14.74 3.78
CA ALA A 352 7.87 -14.29 3.84
C ALA A 352 7.14 -14.70 5.14
N PRO A 353 7.34 -15.90 5.71
CA PRO A 353 6.68 -16.27 6.97
C PRO A 353 7.11 -15.41 8.14
N ILE A 354 8.40 -15.06 8.20
CA ILE A 354 8.98 -14.20 9.22
C ILE A 354 8.40 -12.79 9.09
N VAL A 355 8.47 -12.19 7.90
CA VAL A 355 7.98 -10.83 7.67
C VAL A 355 6.46 -10.73 7.90
N THR A 356 5.69 -11.72 7.44
CA THR A 356 4.24 -11.77 7.66
C THR A 356 3.91 -11.83 9.14
N THR A 357 4.63 -12.65 9.89
CA THR A 357 4.44 -12.81 11.34
C THR A 357 4.78 -11.53 12.11
N ILE A 358 5.87 -10.85 11.75
CA ILE A 358 6.24 -9.56 12.35
C ILE A 358 5.18 -8.50 12.05
N ILE A 359 4.75 -8.38 10.78
CA ILE A 359 3.76 -7.37 10.38
C ILE A 359 2.39 -7.64 11.03
N GLU A 360 1.95 -8.89 11.10
CA GLU A 360 0.73 -9.30 11.83
C GLU A 360 0.77 -8.83 13.30
N GLN A 361 1.88 -9.11 13.98
CA GLN A 361 2.08 -8.69 15.36
C GLN A 361 2.08 -7.17 15.51
N TYR A 362 2.70 -6.44 14.57
CA TYR A 362 2.77 -4.98 14.61
C TYR A 362 1.42 -4.32 14.32
N PHE A 363 0.60 -4.87 13.42
CA PHE A 363 -0.80 -4.44 13.27
C PHE A 363 -1.57 -4.58 14.59
N ARG A 364 -1.52 -5.76 15.23
CA ARG A 364 -2.22 -6.01 16.50
C ARG A 364 -1.70 -5.12 17.63
N SER A 365 -0.38 -4.94 17.73
CA SER A 365 0.26 -4.11 18.75
C SER A 365 -0.04 -2.62 18.56
N ALA A 366 -0.06 -2.15 17.31
CA ALA A 366 -0.42 -0.78 16.95
C ALA A 366 -1.89 -0.50 17.32
N ARG A 367 -2.80 -1.41 16.98
CA ARG A 367 -4.21 -1.35 17.38
C ARG A 367 -4.38 -1.31 18.89
N GLY A 368 -3.70 -2.21 19.61
CA GLY A 368 -3.74 -2.24 21.07
C GLY A 368 -3.17 -0.97 21.71
N THR A 369 -2.19 -0.33 21.08
CA THR A 369 -1.64 0.96 21.53
C THR A 369 -2.63 2.09 21.27
N ALA A 370 -3.25 2.13 20.09
CA ALA A 370 -4.28 3.12 19.75
C ALA A 370 -5.44 3.11 20.75
N MET A 371 -5.95 1.91 21.09
CA MET A 371 -7.06 1.73 22.03
C MET A 371 -6.74 2.14 23.48
N LYS A 372 -5.46 2.21 23.85
CA LYS A 372 -5.04 2.71 25.16
C LYS A 372 -4.98 4.24 25.21
N ASN A 373 -4.93 4.91 24.05
CA ASN A 373 -4.97 6.36 24.00
C ASN A 373 -6.40 6.88 24.24
N PRO A 374 -6.58 8.03 24.91
CA PRO A 374 -7.91 8.60 25.15
C PRO A 374 -8.74 8.85 23.88
N SER A 375 -8.07 9.10 22.74
CA SER A 375 -8.70 9.28 21.43
C SER A 375 -9.08 7.98 20.73
N GLY A 376 -8.62 6.83 21.23
CA GLY A 376 -8.68 5.54 20.53
C GLY A 376 -7.79 5.45 19.28
N ARG A 377 -6.87 6.41 19.08
CA ARG A 377 -6.10 6.60 17.84
C ARG A 377 -4.60 6.75 18.11
N LEU A 378 -3.79 6.35 17.13
CA LEU A 378 -2.36 6.63 17.14
C LEU A 378 -2.08 8.09 16.79
N ASP A 379 -1.14 8.68 17.55
CA ASP A 379 -0.56 9.98 17.25
C ASP A 379 0.89 10.01 17.73
N PRO A 380 1.88 9.99 16.82
CA PRO A 380 1.75 10.13 15.37
C PRO A 380 1.09 8.91 14.67
N PRO A 381 0.44 9.12 13.50
CA PRO A 381 -0.24 8.08 12.73
C PRO A 381 0.74 7.10 12.07
N LEU A 382 0.39 5.81 12.02
CA LEU A 382 1.22 4.76 11.44
C LEU A 382 0.87 4.51 9.97
N THR A 383 1.88 4.35 9.11
CA THR A 383 1.69 4.04 7.69
C THR A 383 2.31 2.70 7.33
N PHE A 384 1.55 1.83 6.66
CA PHE A 384 2.04 0.60 6.05
C PHE A 384 2.07 0.75 4.53
N GLU A 385 3.29 0.76 3.97
CA GLU A 385 3.57 0.70 2.54
C GLU A 385 3.88 -0.74 2.15
N LEU A 386 2.83 -1.54 1.93
CA LEU A 386 2.95 -2.97 1.66
C LEU A 386 3.21 -3.22 0.17
N ASN A 387 4.40 -2.82 -0.29
CA ASN A 387 4.82 -3.07 -1.66
C ASN A 387 5.24 -4.53 -1.86
N GLN A 388 4.71 -5.16 -2.90
CA GLN A 388 4.88 -6.59 -3.16
C GLN A 388 4.36 -7.46 -2.02
N VAL A 389 3.23 -7.06 -1.44
CA VAL A 389 2.59 -7.75 -0.32
C VAL A 389 2.33 -9.24 -0.61
N ALA A 390 1.98 -9.59 -1.85
CA ALA A 390 1.72 -10.97 -2.26
C ALA A 390 2.96 -11.89 -2.17
N ASP A 391 4.16 -11.29 -2.24
CA ASP A 391 5.43 -12.02 -2.27
C ASP A 391 6.17 -11.98 -0.93
N ILE A 392 6.13 -10.83 -0.23
CA ILE A 392 6.94 -10.58 0.95
C ILE A 392 6.13 -10.74 2.25
N CYS A 393 4.85 -10.41 2.22
CA CYS A 393 4.00 -10.39 3.41
C CYS A 393 2.57 -10.83 3.04
N PRO A 394 2.35 -12.09 2.59
CA PRO A 394 1.02 -12.61 2.26
C PRO A 394 0.16 -12.78 3.52
N LEU A 395 -0.31 -11.67 4.06
CA LEU A 395 -1.03 -11.59 5.32
C LEU A 395 -2.46 -12.11 5.14
N GLY A 396 -2.82 -13.21 5.79
CA GLY A 396 -4.15 -13.82 5.68
C GLY A 396 -5.28 -12.86 6.08
N GLY A 397 -5.07 -12.08 7.14
CA GLY A 397 -6.05 -11.11 7.66
C GLY A 397 -6.04 -9.74 6.99
N LEU A 398 -5.33 -9.55 5.86
CA LEU A 398 -5.09 -8.22 5.27
C LEU A 398 -6.37 -7.43 5.01
N ALA A 399 -7.41 -8.08 4.48
CA ALA A 399 -8.69 -7.43 4.21
C ALA A 399 -9.32 -6.86 5.48
N THR A 400 -9.32 -7.62 6.58
CA THR A 400 -9.82 -7.18 7.89
C THR A 400 -9.02 -5.99 8.41
N TYR A 401 -7.68 -6.06 8.33
CA TYR A 401 -6.83 -4.94 8.74
C TYR A 401 -7.11 -3.69 7.93
N MET A 402 -7.32 -3.80 6.62
CA MET A 402 -7.68 -2.66 5.79
C MET A 402 -9.04 -2.05 6.17
N GLY A 403 -10.03 -2.86 6.54
CA GLY A 403 -11.33 -2.37 6.99
C GLY A 403 -11.30 -1.65 8.33
N GLU A 404 -10.44 -2.09 9.27
CA GLU A 404 -10.38 -1.53 10.62
C GLU A 404 -9.37 -0.37 10.79
N SER A 405 -8.33 -0.32 9.96
CA SER A 405 -7.14 0.56 10.16
C SER A 405 -7.48 2.06 10.26
N GLY A 406 -8.46 2.53 9.50
CA GLY A 406 -8.86 3.94 9.50
C GLY A 406 -9.35 4.44 10.86
N GLY A 407 -9.92 3.55 11.69
CA GLY A 407 -10.35 3.86 13.06
C GLY A 407 -9.21 4.13 14.03
N TYR A 408 -8.01 3.59 13.76
CA TYR A 408 -6.85 3.65 14.65
C TYR A 408 -5.78 4.66 14.20
N SER A 409 -6.06 5.45 13.17
CA SER A 409 -5.07 6.30 12.49
C SER A 409 -3.89 5.49 11.91
N ILE A 410 -4.24 4.37 11.30
CA ILE A 410 -3.32 3.51 10.54
C ILE A 410 -3.69 3.65 9.05
N SER A 411 -2.75 4.09 8.23
CA SER A 411 -2.90 4.12 6.77
C SER A 411 -2.29 2.85 6.18
N VAL A 412 -3.04 2.16 5.30
CA VAL A 412 -2.57 0.92 4.65
C VAL A 412 -2.64 1.10 3.15
N HIS A 413 -1.47 1.01 2.50
CA HIS A 413 -1.33 1.08 1.06
C HIS A 413 -0.82 -0.26 0.54
N VAL A 414 -1.65 -0.91 -0.27
CA VAL A 414 -1.40 -2.23 -0.86
C VAL A 414 -1.09 -2.08 -2.34
N TYR A 415 0.03 -2.65 -2.77
CA TYR A 415 0.49 -2.56 -4.15
C TYR A 415 0.40 -3.92 -4.85
N LEU A 416 -0.44 -4.01 -5.87
CA LEU A 416 -0.67 -5.23 -6.65
C LEU A 416 -0.26 -5.02 -8.10
N THR A 417 0.37 -6.04 -8.70
CA THR A 417 0.69 -6.01 -10.13
C THR A 417 -0.49 -6.47 -10.98
N SER A 418 -1.33 -7.34 -10.44
CA SER A 418 -2.55 -7.83 -11.07
C SER A 418 -3.58 -8.27 -10.03
N LEU A 419 -4.87 -8.37 -10.43
CA LEU A 419 -5.90 -8.98 -9.59
C LEU A 419 -5.75 -10.51 -9.52
N ALA A 420 -5.17 -11.12 -10.56
CA ALA A 420 -4.87 -12.55 -10.56
C ALA A 420 -3.84 -12.94 -9.48
N GLU A 421 -2.83 -12.10 -9.25
CA GLU A 421 -1.86 -12.24 -8.15
C GLU A 421 -2.58 -12.24 -6.79
N ALA A 422 -3.52 -11.31 -6.59
CA ALA A 422 -4.30 -11.28 -5.35
C ALA A 422 -5.16 -12.55 -5.17
N ARG A 423 -5.86 -12.99 -6.22
CA ARG A 423 -6.65 -14.23 -6.17
C ARG A 423 -5.80 -15.47 -5.91
N LYS A 424 -4.55 -15.49 -6.37
CA LYS A 424 -3.61 -16.58 -6.09
C LYS A 424 -3.26 -16.68 -4.61
N VAL A 425 -3.08 -15.55 -3.93
CA VAL A 425 -2.64 -15.51 -2.53
C VAL A 425 -3.81 -15.61 -1.55
N TRP A 426 -4.91 -14.88 -1.78
CA TRP A 426 -6.03 -14.79 -0.85
C TRP A 426 -7.29 -15.53 -1.31
N GLY A 427 -7.21 -16.27 -2.42
CA GLY A 427 -8.40 -16.85 -3.06
C GLY A 427 -9.31 -15.78 -3.68
N THR A 428 -10.40 -16.23 -4.30
CA THR A 428 -11.36 -15.33 -4.96
C THR A 428 -12.07 -14.41 -3.96
N ASP A 429 -12.59 -14.98 -2.87
CA ASP A 429 -13.39 -14.24 -1.89
C ASP A 429 -12.52 -13.30 -1.04
N GLY A 430 -11.32 -13.75 -0.65
CA GLY A 430 -10.36 -12.90 0.08
C GLY A 430 -9.88 -11.73 -0.77
N ALA A 431 -9.60 -11.94 -2.07
CA ALA A 431 -9.25 -10.86 -2.98
C ALA A 431 -10.41 -9.87 -3.22
N ALA A 432 -11.65 -10.36 -3.30
CA ALA A 432 -12.84 -9.51 -3.39
C ALA A 432 -13.03 -8.67 -2.12
N SER A 433 -12.94 -9.29 -0.95
CA SER A 433 -13.00 -8.60 0.36
C SER A 433 -11.90 -7.54 0.51
N LEU A 434 -10.67 -7.89 0.10
CA LEU A 434 -9.55 -6.94 0.06
C LEU A 434 -9.87 -5.74 -0.83
N TRP A 435 -10.40 -5.99 -2.02
CA TRP A 435 -10.79 -4.95 -2.96
C TRP A 435 -11.91 -4.06 -2.40
N ASP A 436 -12.94 -4.64 -1.80
CA ASP A 436 -14.09 -3.90 -1.27
C ASP A 436 -13.72 -3.02 -0.08
N ASN A 437 -12.86 -3.52 0.83
CA ASN A 437 -12.38 -2.76 1.99
C ASN A 437 -11.44 -1.60 1.62
N ALA A 438 -10.89 -1.58 0.41
CA ALA A 438 -10.06 -0.46 -0.05
C ALA A 438 -10.92 0.77 -0.37
N THR A 439 -10.86 1.78 0.49
CA THR A 439 -11.60 3.05 0.27
C THR A 439 -11.16 3.80 -0.99
N VAL A 440 -9.88 3.67 -1.36
CA VAL A 440 -9.28 4.28 -2.55
C VAL A 440 -8.70 3.20 -3.45
N LYS A 441 -9.13 3.17 -4.70
CA LYS A 441 -8.67 2.23 -5.72
C LYS A 441 -8.00 3.00 -6.84
N ILE A 442 -6.71 2.80 -7.03
CA ILE A 442 -5.91 3.47 -8.05
C ILE A 442 -5.50 2.45 -9.10
N ILE A 443 -5.92 2.68 -10.35
CA ILE A 443 -5.75 1.74 -11.46
C ILE A 443 -4.84 2.40 -12.50
N SER A 444 -3.64 1.87 -12.68
CA SER A 444 -2.70 2.28 -13.73
C SER A 444 -2.86 1.41 -14.98
N GLY A 445 -2.24 1.83 -16.09
CA GLY A 445 -2.30 1.09 -17.34
C GLY A 445 -1.53 -0.22 -17.36
N GLY A 446 -1.55 -0.92 -18.50
CA GLY A 446 -0.67 -2.06 -18.76
C GLY A 446 -1.12 -3.42 -18.22
N SER A 447 -2.30 -3.54 -17.59
CA SER A 447 -2.86 -4.86 -17.26
C SER A 447 -3.15 -5.66 -18.54
N GLY A 448 -2.77 -6.94 -18.56
CA GLY A 448 -2.92 -7.82 -19.72
C GLY A 448 -4.16 -8.72 -19.70
N THR A 449 -4.80 -8.89 -18.54
CA THR A 449 -5.92 -9.83 -18.39
C THR A 449 -7.23 -9.19 -18.86
N VAL A 450 -7.82 -9.72 -19.92
CA VAL A 450 -9.05 -9.17 -20.54
C VAL A 450 -10.21 -9.12 -19.55
N LYS A 451 -10.44 -10.20 -18.80
CA LYS A 451 -11.50 -10.27 -17.79
C LYS A 451 -11.33 -9.17 -16.73
N ASP A 452 -10.15 -9.07 -16.13
CA ASP A 452 -9.86 -8.04 -15.12
C ASP A 452 -10.03 -6.63 -15.69
N LEU A 453 -9.62 -6.37 -16.94
CA LEU A 453 -9.83 -5.08 -17.58
C LEU A 453 -11.32 -4.75 -17.79
N SER A 454 -12.15 -5.74 -18.11
CA SER A 454 -13.60 -5.58 -18.21
C SER A 454 -14.19 -5.24 -16.85
N ASP A 455 -13.85 -6.00 -15.81
CA ASP A 455 -14.33 -5.80 -14.45
C ASP A 455 -13.91 -4.41 -13.91
N LEU A 456 -12.68 -3.98 -14.19
CA LEU A 456 -12.19 -2.64 -13.85
C LEU A 456 -12.92 -1.53 -14.62
N ALA A 457 -13.22 -1.74 -15.91
CA ALA A 457 -13.98 -0.78 -16.71
C ALA A 457 -15.45 -0.67 -16.24
N ASP A 458 -16.04 -1.77 -15.78
CA ASP A 458 -17.36 -1.79 -15.15
C ASP A 458 -17.35 -1.09 -13.78
N LEU A 459 -16.31 -1.30 -12.97
CA LEU A 459 -16.11 -0.61 -11.70
C LEU A 459 -15.96 0.91 -11.86
N VAL A 460 -15.17 1.35 -12.84
CA VAL A 460 -15.06 2.77 -13.18
C VAL A 460 -16.44 3.34 -13.56
N GLY A 461 -17.28 2.53 -14.19
CA GLY A 461 -18.68 2.82 -14.44
C GLY A 461 -19.00 3.19 -15.89
N LYS A 462 -20.30 3.28 -16.15
CA LYS A 462 -20.88 3.61 -17.45
C LYS A 462 -21.68 4.91 -17.38
N HIS A 463 -21.68 5.67 -18.47
CA HIS A 463 -22.55 6.83 -18.67
C HIS A 463 -23.29 6.68 -19.99
N GLU A 464 -24.63 6.75 -19.95
CA GLU A 464 -25.51 6.51 -21.11
C GLU A 464 -25.17 5.17 -21.81
N GLY A 465 -24.95 4.10 -21.03
CA GLY A 465 -24.65 2.75 -21.52
C GLY A 465 -23.21 2.52 -22.03
N LYS A 466 -22.37 3.56 -22.06
CA LYS A 466 -20.96 3.47 -22.52
C LYS A 466 -20.00 3.56 -21.35
N HIS A 467 -18.94 2.74 -21.35
CA HIS A 467 -17.89 2.85 -20.34
C HIS A 467 -17.27 4.24 -20.32
N ILE A 468 -17.06 4.78 -19.11
CA ILE A 468 -16.35 6.04 -18.92
C ILE A 468 -14.90 5.90 -19.40
N LEU A 469 -14.25 4.80 -19.01
CA LEU A 469 -12.98 4.30 -19.56
C LEU A 469 -13.20 2.87 -20.05
N SER A 470 -12.98 2.63 -21.36
CA SER A 470 -13.09 1.27 -21.89
C SER A 470 -11.93 0.36 -21.42
N PRO A 471 -12.06 -0.97 -21.51
CA PRO A 471 -10.97 -1.90 -21.24
C PRO A 471 -9.69 -1.58 -22.02
N GLU A 472 -9.82 -1.22 -23.30
CA GLU A 472 -8.70 -0.79 -24.14
C GLU A 472 -8.07 0.50 -23.62
N GLU A 473 -8.88 1.45 -23.15
CA GLU A 473 -8.41 2.73 -22.65
C GLU A 473 -7.69 2.64 -21.31
N LEU A 474 -8.10 1.71 -20.45
CA LEU A 474 -7.38 1.33 -19.24
C LEU A 474 -6.07 0.64 -19.60
N ARG A 475 -6.09 -0.36 -20.50
CA ARG A 475 -4.89 -1.09 -20.95
C ARG A 475 -3.82 -0.16 -21.53
N THR A 476 -4.23 0.78 -22.38
CA THR A 476 -3.35 1.71 -23.10
C THR A 476 -3.07 3.01 -22.34
N MET A 477 -3.47 3.11 -21.07
CA MET A 477 -3.20 4.30 -20.27
C MET A 477 -1.69 4.53 -20.17
N PRO A 478 -1.20 5.75 -20.50
CA PRO A 478 0.23 6.01 -20.57
C PRO A 478 0.85 6.08 -19.17
N PHE A 479 2.17 5.87 -19.11
CA PHE A 479 2.96 6.06 -17.89
C PHE A 479 2.70 7.45 -17.27
N GLY A 480 2.59 7.51 -15.94
CA GLY A 480 2.27 8.73 -15.21
C GLY A 480 0.78 9.12 -15.26
N ARG A 481 -0.11 8.19 -15.63
CA ARG A 481 -1.56 8.33 -15.48
C ARG A 481 -2.17 7.16 -14.72
N ALA A 482 -3.25 7.45 -14.01
CA ALA A 482 -4.10 6.45 -13.37
C ALA A 482 -5.56 6.91 -13.37
N ALA A 483 -6.48 5.95 -13.27
CA ALA A 483 -7.84 6.21 -12.81
C ALA A 483 -7.90 6.01 -11.29
N VAL A 484 -8.64 6.87 -10.59
CA VAL A 484 -8.97 6.67 -9.18
C VAL A 484 -10.48 6.55 -9.00
N VAL A 485 -10.88 5.54 -8.23
CA VAL A 485 -12.22 5.36 -7.68
C VAL A 485 -12.09 5.46 -6.17
N ALA A 486 -12.70 6.47 -5.56
CA ALA A 486 -12.49 6.79 -4.15
C ALA A 486 -13.84 6.99 -3.43
N GLY A 487 -14.17 6.07 -2.53
CA GLY A 487 -15.44 6.05 -1.81
C GLY A 487 -16.64 6.21 -2.74
N THR A 488 -17.45 7.23 -2.48
CA THR A 488 -18.65 7.56 -3.26
C THR A 488 -18.40 8.53 -4.42
N ALA A 489 -17.15 8.92 -4.67
CA ALA A 489 -16.81 9.81 -5.77
C ALA A 489 -16.94 9.08 -7.11
N ARG A 490 -17.47 9.80 -8.11
CA ARG A 490 -17.31 9.40 -9.51
C ARG A 490 -15.82 9.26 -9.85
N PRO A 491 -15.46 8.41 -10.83
CA PRO A 491 -14.05 8.19 -11.17
C PRO A 491 -13.36 9.47 -11.61
N VAL A 492 -12.06 9.56 -11.34
CA VAL A 492 -11.19 10.65 -11.79
C VAL A 492 -10.00 10.06 -12.54
N GLU A 493 -9.75 10.55 -13.76
CA GLU A 493 -8.48 10.30 -14.44
C GLU A 493 -7.46 11.35 -13.98
N MET A 494 -6.30 10.91 -13.50
CA MET A 494 -5.30 11.79 -12.89
C MET A 494 -3.90 11.63 -13.49
N TRP A 495 -3.13 12.72 -13.42
CA TRP A 495 -1.69 12.73 -13.62
C TRP A 495 -1.01 12.33 -12.31
N LEU A 496 -0.11 11.37 -12.39
CA LEU A 496 0.78 11.00 -11.31
C LEU A 496 2.02 11.89 -11.32
N THR A 497 2.60 12.09 -10.14
CA THR A 497 3.81 12.91 -9.97
C THR A 497 4.96 11.98 -9.59
N PRO A 498 5.93 11.71 -10.48
CA PRO A 498 7.09 10.93 -10.12
C PRO A 498 7.95 11.70 -9.10
N TRP A 499 8.69 10.99 -8.24
CA TRP A 499 9.45 11.62 -7.17
C TRP A 499 10.44 12.71 -7.65
N TRP A 500 11.06 12.54 -8.83
CA TRP A 500 11.99 13.54 -9.39
C TRP A 500 11.32 14.81 -9.94
N LYS A 501 9.99 14.86 -9.99
CA LYS A 501 9.22 16.08 -10.31
C LYS A 501 8.66 16.77 -9.06
N ARG A 502 8.95 16.26 -7.87
CA ARG A 502 8.57 16.89 -6.60
C ARG A 502 9.45 18.10 -6.31
N GLY A 503 9.00 18.96 -5.40
CA GLY A 503 9.75 20.15 -4.97
C GLY A 503 11.01 19.82 -4.15
N ASP A 504 11.02 18.66 -3.49
CA ASP A 504 12.11 18.13 -2.67
C ASP A 504 13.03 17.14 -3.41
N ARG A 505 12.93 17.07 -4.75
CA ARG A 505 13.68 16.12 -5.59
C ARG A 505 15.20 16.14 -5.35
N ASP A 506 15.77 17.31 -5.05
CA ASP A 506 17.22 17.47 -4.89
C ASP A 506 17.67 16.88 -3.55
N ALA A 507 16.83 16.94 -2.51
CA ALA A 507 17.08 16.28 -1.24
C ALA A 507 17.02 14.75 -1.39
N ILE A 508 16.03 14.26 -2.16
CA ILE A 508 15.90 12.83 -2.51
C ILE A 508 17.13 12.36 -3.28
N ALA A 509 17.56 13.11 -4.31
CA ALA A 509 18.72 12.74 -5.14
C ALA A 509 20.03 12.72 -4.32
N ARG A 510 20.24 13.69 -3.43
CA ARG A 510 21.40 13.68 -2.52
C ARG A 510 21.35 12.51 -1.55
N GLY A 511 20.18 12.23 -0.98
CA GLY A 511 19.97 11.10 -0.08
C GLY A 511 20.25 9.76 -0.78
N LYS A 512 19.76 9.60 -2.01
CA LYS A 512 20.04 8.44 -2.86
C LYS A 512 21.54 8.26 -3.09
N ALA A 513 22.24 9.30 -3.51
CA ALA A 513 23.68 9.24 -3.74
C ALA A 513 24.46 8.86 -2.46
N ALA A 514 24.04 9.37 -1.30
CA ALA A 514 24.65 9.02 -0.02
C ALA A 514 24.41 7.55 0.36
N ALA A 515 23.19 7.04 0.18
CA ALA A 515 22.86 5.63 0.42
C ALA A 515 23.64 4.69 -0.53
N GLU A 516 23.72 5.04 -1.82
CA GLU A 516 24.49 4.28 -2.80
C GLU A 516 25.99 4.26 -2.45
N ALA A 517 26.55 5.40 -2.02
CA ALA A 517 27.95 5.47 -1.58
C ALA A 517 28.22 4.62 -0.31
N MET A 518 27.28 4.59 0.64
CA MET A 518 27.36 3.72 1.83
C MET A 518 27.40 2.24 1.42
N ILE A 519 26.50 1.84 0.53
CA ILE A 519 26.42 0.47 -0.01
C ILE A 519 27.71 0.10 -0.76
N GLN A 520 28.26 1.01 -1.56
CA GLN A 520 29.51 0.78 -2.30
C GLN A 520 30.69 0.57 -1.36
N LYS A 521 30.84 1.39 -0.32
CA LYS A 521 31.93 1.26 0.66
C LYS A 521 31.89 -0.09 1.38
N MET A 522 30.70 -0.57 1.73
CA MET A 522 30.56 -1.88 2.36
C MET A 522 31.03 -3.01 1.43
N HIS A 523 30.58 -3.03 0.16
CA HIS A 523 31.00 -4.08 -0.77
C HIS A 523 32.49 -4.01 -1.12
N ALA A 524 33.09 -2.81 -1.12
CA ALA A 524 34.53 -2.65 -1.33
C ALA A 524 35.38 -3.14 -0.13
N GLY A 525 34.80 -3.19 1.08
CA GLY A 525 35.46 -3.70 2.29
C GLY A 525 35.32 -5.22 2.50
N GLN A 526 34.54 -5.92 1.68
CA GLN A 526 34.45 -7.38 1.71
C GLN A 526 35.55 -7.96 0.80
N PRO A 527 36.40 -8.88 1.29
CA PRO A 527 37.38 -9.52 0.42
C PRO A 527 36.64 -10.20 -0.74
N THR A 528 37.01 -9.82 -1.96
CA THR A 528 36.47 -10.43 -3.16
C THR A 528 36.84 -11.89 -3.11
N VAL A 529 35.87 -12.79 -2.89
CA VAL A 529 36.05 -14.20 -3.21
C VAL A 529 36.17 -14.25 -4.72
N THR A 530 37.38 -14.06 -5.24
CA THR A 530 37.74 -14.41 -6.61
C THR A 530 37.37 -15.87 -6.76
N ALA A 531 36.30 -16.12 -7.50
CA ALA A 531 36.03 -17.42 -8.06
C ALA A 531 37.30 -17.84 -8.79
N THR A 532 38.05 -18.77 -8.20
CA THR A 532 39.12 -19.48 -8.88
C THR A 532 38.48 -20.09 -10.11
N ALA A 533 38.82 -19.54 -11.26
CA ALA A 533 38.54 -20.13 -12.55
C ALA A 533 39.02 -21.58 -12.49
N HIS A 534 38.10 -22.52 -12.63
CA HIS A 534 38.45 -23.86 -13.04
C HIS A 534 39.04 -23.75 -14.45
N GLU A 535 40.36 -23.62 -14.54
CA GLU A 535 41.12 -24.11 -15.68
C GLU A 535 40.95 -25.64 -15.71
N ALA A 536 39.87 -26.08 -16.36
CA ALA A 536 39.76 -27.46 -16.81
C ALA A 536 40.54 -27.57 -18.12
N ALA A 537 41.68 -28.25 -18.02
CA ALA A 537 42.50 -28.68 -19.14
C ALA A 537 41.67 -29.33 -20.25
N ALA A 538 41.99 -28.96 -21.49
CA ALA A 538 41.51 -29.64 -22.68
C ALA A 538 42.04 -31.10 -22.70
N PRO A 539 41.18 -32.11 -22.91
CA PRO A 539 41.65 -33.40 -23.37
C PRO A 539 41.77 -33.38 -24.89
N GLY A 540 42.86 -33.98 -25.36
CA GLY A 540 43.20 -34.15 -26.75
C GLY A 540 42.21 -35.01 -27.53
N ASP A 541 42.32 -34.78 -28.83
CA ASP A 541 41.80 -35.52 -29.97
C ASP A 541 42.02 -37.04 -29.84
N GLU A 542 40.96 -37.84 -29.93
CA GLU A 542 41.00 -39.19 -30.52
C GLU A 542 39.57 -39.68 -30.85
N GLY A 543 39.40 -40.17 -32.08
CA GLY A 543 38.12 -40.36 -32.77
C GLY A 543 37.18 -41.47 -32.27
N GLY A 544 35.97 -41.49 -32.83
CA GLY A 544 35.11 -42.68 -32.79
C GLY A 544 33.60 -42.41 -32.77
N ASP A 545 33.03 -42.36 -33.97
CA ASP A 545 31.70 -42.86 -34.42
C ASP A 545 30.57 -43.15 -33.39
N GLY A 546 29.34 -42.70 -33.71
CA GLY A 546 28.13 -43.26 -33.11
C GLY A 546 27.00 -42.28 -32.72
N SER A 547 26.17 -41.91 -33.70
CA SER A 547 24.72 -41.63 -33.60
C SER A 547 24.14 -40.90 -32.37
N VAL A 548 23.72 -39.65 -32.55
CA VAL A 548 22.80 -38.95 -31.62
C VAL A 548 21.42 -38.82 -32.28
N VAL A 549 20.44 -39.45 -31.66
CA VAL A 549 18.99 -39.28 -31.88
C VAL A 549 18.54 -38.02 -31.14
N VAL A 550 17.79 -37.18 -31.84
CA VAL A 550 17.16 -35.95 -31.35
C VAL A 550 15.95 -36.26 -30.47
N TRP A 551 15.85 -35.58 -29.33
CA TRP A 551 14.58 -35.14 -28.73
C TRP A 551 14.70 -33.68 -28.33
#